data_AF-A0A0F8BUL2-F1
#
_entry.id   AF-A0A0F8BUL2-F1
#
_cell.length_a   1.000
_cell.length_b   1.000
_cell.length_c   1.000
_cell.angle_alpha   90.00
_cell.angle_beta   90.00
_cell.angle_gamma   90.00
#
_symmetry.space_group_name_H-M   'P 1'
#
loop_
_entity.id
_entity.type
_entity.pdbx_description
1 polymer ?
#
loop_
_entity_poly.entity_id
_entity_poly.type
_entity_poly.pdbx_seq_one_letter_code
_entity_poly.pdbx_strand_id
1 'polypeptide(L)'
;MTTKTELLEVIRKRCLECCNGSYQEVENCTSGPSAGPFSSCALWAYRLGKDPEPSETRKLAGEKFAQRNKAKTSVQPEQIC
;
A
#
# COMPACT_ATOMS: atom_id res chain seq x y z
N MET A 1 11.94 14.27 15.06
CA MET A 1 12.24 13.90 13.67
C MET A 1 11.18 12.90 13.25
N THR A 2 10.15 13.33 12.51
CA THR A 2 9.12 12.41 11.98
C THR A 2 9.64 11.75 10.70
N THR A 3 9.66 10.43 10.66
CA THR A 3 10.08 9.65 9.50
C THR A 3 8.97 9.59 8.45
N LYS A 4 9.35 9.36 7.18
CA LYS A 4 8.39 9.18 6.09
C LYS A 4 7.40 8.03 6.37
N THR A 5 7.85 7.00 7.07
CA THR A 5 7.01 5.86 7.46
C THR A 5 5.95 6.26 8.49
N GLU A 6 6.31 7.02 9.52
CA GLU A 6 5.34 7.50 10.51
C GLU A 6 4.25 8.38 9.88
N LEU A 7 4.62 9.22 8.90
CA LEU A 7 3.64 10.02 8.16
C LEU A 7 2.64 9.14 7.38
N LEU A 8 3.11 8.08 6.72
CA LEU A 8 2.25 7.15 6.00
C LEU A 8 1.30 6.39 6.94
N GLU A 9 1.76 6.05 8.14
CA GLU A 9 0.91 5.42 9.17
C GLU A 9 -0.17 6.37 9.67
N VAL A 10 0.16 7.63 9.91
CA VAL A 10 -0.82 8.66 10.31
C VAL A 10 -1.85 8.88 9.21
N ILE A 11 -1.42 8.98 7.95
CA ILE A 11 -2.34 9.11 6.81
C ILE A 11 -3.26 7.89 6.73
N ARG A 12 -2.72 6.68 6.89
CA ARG A 12 -3.53 5.45 6.87
C ARG A 12 -4.56 5.42 8.01
N LYS A 13 -4.20 5.83 9.22
CA LYS A 13 -5.14 5.98 10.34
C LYS A 13 -6.26 6.97 10.00
N ARG A 14 -5.92 8.12 9.42
CA ARG A 14 -6.91 9.10 8.97
C ARG A 14 -7.85 8.56 7.90
N CYS A 15 -7.34 7.77 6.96
CA CYS A 15 -8.17 7.11 5.95
C CYS A 15 -9.11 6.09 6.58
N LEU A 16 -8.66 5.33 7.58
CA LEU A 16 -9.54 4.41 8.32
C LEU A 16 -10.65 5.17 9.04
N GLU A 17 -10.36 6.29 9.69
CA GLU A 17 -11.41 7.13 10.30
C GLU A 17 -12.41 7.68 9.28
N CYS A 18 -11.92 8.07 8.09
CA CYS A 18 -12.77 8.55 7.00
C CYS A 18 -13.67 7.45 6.41
N CYS A 19 -13.20 6.21 6.40
CA CYS A 19 -13.88 5.03 5.87
C CYS A 19 -14.46 4.16 6.98
N ASN A 20 -14.92 4.77 8.08
CA ASN A 20 -15.63 4.11 9.18
C ASN A 20 -14.93 2.88 9.78
N GLY A 21 -13.60 2.86 9.74
CA GLY A 21 -12.73 1.79 10.24
C GLY A 21 -12.55 0.60 9.27
N SER A 22 -13.17 0.62 8.10
CA SER A 22 -13.15 -0.50 7.15
C SER A 22 -11.94 -0.43 6.22
N TYR A 23 -11.08 -1.44 6.30
CA TYR A 23 -9.95 -1.59 5.38
C TYR A 23 -10.40 -1.74 3.92
N GLN A 24 -11.50 -2.48 3.68
CA GLN A 24 -12.05 -2.67 2.34
C GLN A 24 -12.57 -1.36 1.75
N GLU A 25 -13.18 -0.49 2.55
CA GLU A 25 -13.64 0.82 2.08
C GLU A 25 -12.48 1.77 1.77
N VAL A 26 -11.37 1.69 2.52
CA VAL A 26 -10.13 2.43 2.17
C VAL A 26 -9.58 1.98 0.83
N GLU A 27 -9.59 0.68 0.54
CA GLU A 27 -9.13 0.14 -0.74
C GLU A 27 -10.04 0.58 -1.90
N ASN A 28 -11.35 0.47 -1.70
CA ASN A 28 -12.41 0.81 -2.66
C ASN A 28 -12.77 2.30 -2.69
N CYS A 29 -12.00 3.16 -2.03
CA CYS A 29 -12.28 4.57 -1.94
C CYS A 29 -12.28 5.22 -3.34
N THR A 30 -13.40 5.81 -3.74
CA THR A 30 -13.60 6.39 -5.08
C THR A 30 -13.18 7.86 -5.19
N SER A 31 -12.72 8.48 -4.10
CA SER A 31 -12.24 9.88 -4.05
C SER A 31 -10.89 10.11 -4.75
N GLY A 32 -10.48 9.21 -5.64
CA GLY A 32 -9.19 9.23 -6.31
C GLY A 32 -9.18 10.02 -7.62
N PRO A 33 -8.29 9.66 -8.57
CA PRO A 33 -8.22 10.31 -9.89
C PRO A 33 -9.45 10.07 -10.77
N SER A 34 -10.31 9.11 -10.40
CA SER A 34 -11.60 8.84 -11.06
C SER A 34 -12.76 9.63 -10.45
N ALA A 35 -12.52 10.38 -9.37
CA ALA A 35 -13.54 11.21 -8.74
C ALA A 35 -13.82 12.46 -9.58
N GLY A 36 -15.02 13.06 -9.40
CA GLY A 36 -15.31 14.36 -9.97
C GLY A 36 -14.38 15.46 -9.43
N PRO A 37 -14.32 16.63 -10.08
CA PRO A 37 -13.39 17.71 -9.73
C PRO A 37 -13.53 18.25 -8.29
N PHE A 38 -14.68 18.02 -7.64
CA PHE A 38 -14.97 18.44 -6.27
C PHE A 38 -14.79 17.33 -5.23
N SER A 39 -14.48 16.09 -5.66
CA SER A 39 -14.35 14.91 -4.79
C SER A 39 -12.98 14.24 -4.86
N SER A 40 -11.99 14.89 -5.48
CA SER A 40 -10.60 14.42 -5.50
C SER A 40 -9.92 14.63 -4.14
N CYS A 41 -9.44 13.54 -3.54
CA CYS A 41 -8.71 13.52 -2.28
C CYS A 41 -7.20 13.52 -2.54
N ALA A 42 -6.48 14.54 -2.07
CA ALA A 42 -5.02 14.65 -2.21
C ALA A 42 -4.27 13.50 -1.49
N LEU A 43 -4.87 12.90 -0.46
CA LEU A 43 -4.27 11.80 0.30
C LEU A 43 -4.52 10.42 -0.34
N TRP A 44 -5.31 10.34 -1.40
CA TRP A 44 -5.76 9.05 -1.97
C TRP A 44 -4.59 8.14 -2.40
N ALA A 45 -3.50 8.71 -2.92
CA ALA A 45 -2.30 7.97 -3.33
C ALA A 45 -1.60 7.28 -2.15
N TYR A 46 -1.73 7.83 -0.95
CA TYR A 46 -1.06 7.38 0.27
C TYR A 46 -1.95 6.51 1.17
N ARG A 47 -3.24 6.38 0.84
CA ARG A 47 -4.26 5.71 1.68
C ARG A 47 -3.90 4.29 2.12
N LEU A 48 -3.10 3.59 1.30
CA LEU A 48 -2.66 2.23 1.56
C LEU A 48 -1.43 2.15 2.49
N GLY A 49 -0.97 3.28 3.03
CA GLY A 49 0.31 3.35 3.77
C GLY A 49 1.51 3.08 2.86
N LYS A 50 1.31 3.18 1.54
CA LYS A 50 2.35 2.99 0.53
C LYS A 50 2.69 4.34 -0.06
N ASP A 51 3.98 4.48 -0.30
CA ASP A 51 4.54 5.63 -0.96
C ASP A 51 4.40 5.44 -2.48
N PRO A 52 3.77 6.37 -3.22
CA PRO A 52 3.65 6.28 -4.67
C PRO A 52 5.02 6.42 -5.35
N GLU A 53 5.94 7.17 -4.75
CA GLU A 53 7.30 7.39 -5.26
C GLU A 53 8.36 6.99 -4.21
N PRO A 54 8.60 5.68 -4.04
CA PRO A 54 9.61 5.18 -3.11
C PRO A 54 11.02 5.60 -3.52
N SER A 55 11.91 5.82 -2.54
CA SER A 55 13.33 6.04 -2.81
C SER A 55 13.96 4.83 -3.50
N GLU A 56 15.01 5.06 -4.29
CA GLU A 56 15.76 4.01 -5.01
C GLU A 56 16.21 2.88 -4.08
N THR A 57 16.69 3.22 -2.87
CA THR A 57 17.07 2.23 -1.86
C THR A 57 15.89 1.34 -1.46
N ARG A 58 14.68 1.90 -1.33
CA ARG A 58 13.48 1.17 -0.95
C ARG A 58 12.95 0.31 -2.11
N LYS A 59 13.07 0.79 -3.36
CA LYS A 59 12.76 0.01 -4.57
C LYS A 59 13.61 -1.26 -4.64
N LEU A 60 14.94 -1.11 -4.57
CA LEU A 60 15.89 -2.21 -4.61
C LEU A 60 15.65 -3.23 -3.47
N ALA A 61 15.34 -2.76 -2.27
CA ALA A 61 15.01 -3.63 -1.15
C ALA A 61 13.73 -4.44 -1.39
N GLY A 62 12.70 -3.80 -1.96
CA GLY A 62 11.45 -4.45 -2.34
C GLY A 62 11.64 -5.52 -3.42
N GLU A 63 12.45 -5.23 -4.44
CA GLU A 63 12.78 -6.17 -5.51
C GLU A 63 13.51 -7.42 -4.99
N LYS A 64 14.52 -7.24 -4.13
CA LYS A 64 15.24 -8.36 -3.49
C LYS A 64 14.29 -9.25 -2.68
N PHE A 65 13.36 -8.64 -1.96
CA PHE A 65 12.37 -9.39 -1.18
C PHE A 65 11.41 -10.18 -2.08
N ALA A 66 10.95 -9.57 -3.18
CA ALA A 66 10.07 -10.21 -4.16
C ALA A 66 10.76 -11.39 -4.86
N GLN A 67 12.03 -11.25 -5.25
CA GLN A 67 12.84 -12.34 -5.83
C GLN A 67 12.96 -13.52 -4.86
N ARG A 68 13.24 -13.23 -3.58
CA ARG A 68 13.30 -14.26 -2.54
C ARG A 68 11.95 -14.98 -2.37
N ASN A 69 10.83 -14.26 -2.46
CA ASN A 69 9.52 -14.88 -2.35
C ASN A 69 9.21 -15.79 -3.56
N LYS A 70 9.53 -15.35 -4.77
CA LYS A 70 9.38 -16.16 -6.00
C LYS A 70 10.17 -17.47 -5.94
N ALA A 71 11.41 -17.42 -5.46
CA ALA A 71 12.26 -18.60 -5.30
C ALA A 71 11.70 -19.61 -4.28
N LYS A 72 10.84 -19.18 -3.35
CA LYS A 72 10.17 -20.07 -2.38
C LYS A 72 8.90 -20.70 -2.96
N THR A 73 8.17 -20.00 -3.82
CA THR A 73 6.92 -20.49 -4.44
C THR A 73 7.19 -21.52 -5.55
N SER A 74 8.40 -21.59 -6.11
CA SER A 74 8.78 -22.57 -7.14
C SER A 74 9.10 -23.98 -6.62
N VAL A 75 9.01 -24.24 -5.30
CA VAL A 75 9.10 -25.61 -4.75
C VAL A 75 7.69 -26.22 -4.84
N GLN A 76 7.43 -26.96 -5.91
CA GLN A 76 6.16 -27.64 -6.16
C GLN A 76 5.93 -28.76 -5.12
N PRO A 77 4.70 -28.94 -4.58
CA PRO A 77 4.34 -30.12 -3.80
C PRO A 77 4.07 -31.29 -4.76
N GLU A 78 5.12 -31.96 -5.21
CA GLU A 78 5.03 -33.38 -5.55
C GLU A 78 5.26 -34.18 -4.25
N GLN A 79 4.49 -35.25 -4.02
CA GLN A 79 4.45 -36.10 -2.82
C GLN A 79 3.42 -35.73 -1.75
N ILE A 80 2.15 -36.02 -2.05
CA ILE A 80 1.28 -36.71 -1.09
C ILE A 80 0.93 -38.02 -1.77
N CYS A 81 1.52 -39.11 -1.27
CA CYS A 81 1.18 -40.49 -1.64
C CYS A 81 -0.28 -40.80 -1.29
#